data_AF-A0A1G9R693-F1
#
_entry.id   AF-A0A1G9R693-F1
#
_cell.length_a   1.000
_cell.length_b   1.000
_cell.length_c   1.000
_cell.angle_alpha   90.00
_cell.angle_beta   90.00
_cell.angle_gamma   90.00
#
_symmetry.space_group_name_H-M   'P 1'
#
loop_
_entity.id
_entity.type
_entity.pdbx_description
1 polymer ?
#
loop_
_entity_poly.entity_id
_entity_poly.type
_entity_poly.pdbx_seq_one_letter_code
_entity_poly.pdbx_strand_id
1 'polypeptide(L)'
;MKHPPMHIDELVEHWTILDEERDLIAGKRDATRLGFVILLKFYTPHDRFPRGRSELPDDVVQHVAKQVQVPASELGFYEWSGSTIEYHRSQIRTAPGLSHLHDRGRHQAGWLAGREHRARRASA
;
A
#
# COMPACT_ATOMS: atom_id res chain seq x y z
N MET A 1 8.09 3.96 15.75
CA MET A 1 9.33 3.52 15.07
C MET A 1 9.35 4.16 13.70
N LYS A 2 10.40 4.92 13.37
CA LYS A 2 10.59 5.50 12.03
C LYS A 2 11.10 4.39 11.12
N HIS A 3 10.44 4.18 9.98
CA HIS A 3 10.90 3.21 8.97
C HIS A 3 12.21 3.72 8.37
N PRO A 4 13.16 2.84 8.02
CA PRO A 4 14.33 3.27 7.25
C PRO A 4 13.84 3.94 5.95
N PRO A 5 14.51 5.02 5.51
CA PRO A 5 14.12 5.71 4.28
C PRO A 5 14.18 4.74 3.10
N MET A 6 13.14 4.76 2.27
CA MET A 6 13.10 3.93 1.06
C MET A 6 14.02 4.52 0.00
N HIS A 7 14.81 3.68 -0.66
CA HIS A 7 15.57 4.12 -1.82
C HIS A 7 14.62 4.52 -2.96
N ILE A 8 15.00 5.54 -3.74
CA ILE A 8 14.14 6.06 -4.80
C ILE A 8 13.83 5.02 -5.87
N ASP A 9 14.77 4.13 -6.16
CA ASP A 9 14.61 3.04 -7.13
C ASP A 9 13.52 2.06 -6.66
N GLU A 10 13.50 1.71 -5.37
CA GLU A 10 12.46 0.87 -4.78
C GLU A 10 11.08 1.54 -4.77
N LEU A 11 11.03 2.88 -4.62
CA LEU A 11 9.79 3.65 -4.75
C LEU A 11 9.28 3.61 -6.19
N VAL A 12 10.15 3.83 -7.17
CA VAL A 12 9.78 3.81 -8.59
C VAL A 12 9.35 2.41 -9.01
N GLU A 13 10.05 1.36 -8.59
CA GLU A 13 9.75 0.00 -9.00
C GLU A 13 8.41 -0.51 -8.44
N HIS A 14 8.13 -0.24 -7.16
CA HIS A 14 7.01 -0.87 -6.46
C HIS A 14 5.83 0.07 -6.18
N TRP A 15 6.07 1.38 -6.12
CA TRP A 15 5.06 2.37 -5.74
C TRP A 15 4.63 3.29 -6.89
N THR A 16 5.08 3.03 -8.12
CA THR A 16 4.56 3.70 -9.33
C THR A 16 3.21 3.13 -9.73
N ILE A 17 2.21 3.99 -9.90
CA ILE A 17 0.86 3.65 -10.35
C ILE A 17 0.88 3.40 -11.85
N LEU A 18 0.51 2.19 -12.23
CA LEU A 18 0.37 1.76 -13.62
C LEU A 18 -1.00 2.17 -14.17
N ASP A 19 -1.10 2.27 -15.49
CA ASP A 19 -2.32 2.74 -16.13
C ASP A 19 -3.51 1.80 -15.88
N GLU A 20 -3.28 0.49 -15.77
CA GLU A 20 -4.32 -0.48 -15.42
C GLU A 20 -4.85 -0.31 -13.98
N GLU A 21 -4.03 0.25 -13.08
CA GLU A 21 -4.43 0.56 -11.71
C GLU A 21 -5.21 1.88 -11.65
N ARG A 22 -5.06 2.76 -12.66
CA ARG A 22 -5.77 4.04 -12.73
C ARG A 22 -7.28 3.86 -12.82
N ASP A 23 -7.75 2.81 -13.49
CA ASP A 23 -9.17 2.50 -13.60
C ASP A 23 -9.78 2.12 -12.24
N LEU A 24 -9.03 1.39 -11.41
CA LEU A 24 -9.46 1.00 -10.06
C LEU A 24 -9.56 2.19 -9.09
N ILE A 25 -8.84 3.28 -9.37
CA ILE A 25 -8.79 4.48 -8.52
C ILE A 25 -9.66 5.62 -9.03
N ALA A 26 -10.10 5.57 -10.30
CA ALA A 26 -10.84 6.65 -10.95
C ALA A 26 -12.11 7.06 -10.20
N GLY A 27 -12.80 6.10 -9.57
CA GLY A 27 -14.00 6.35 -8.77
C GLY A 27 -13.77 6.93 -7.37
N LYS A 28 -12.51 7.08 -6.92
CA LYS A 28 -12.16 7.46 -5.54
C LYS A 28 -11.66 8.89 -5.47
N ARG A 29 -11.86 9.55 -4.33
CA ARG A 29 -11.49 10.96 -4.11
C ARG A 29 -10.67 11.13 -2.83
N ASP A 30 -9.79 12.13 -2.83
CA ASP A 30 -9.07 12.61 -1.65
C ASP A 30 -8.42 11.48 -0.82
N ALA A 31 -8.65 11.48 0.50
CA ALA A 31 -8.17 10.46 1.43
C ALA A 31 -8.47 9.02 0.99
N THR A 32 -9.65 8.78 0.41
CA THR A 32 -10.04 7.42 -0.04
C THR A 32 -9.26 6.96 -1.26
N ARG A 33 -8.88 7.88 -2.16
CA ARG A 33 -8.02 7.57 -3.31
C ARG A 33 -6.62 7.19 -2.83
N LEU A 34 -6.03 8.02 -1.97
CA LEU A 34 -4.69 7.79 -1.44
C LEU A 34 -4.62 6.51 -0.61
N GLY A 35 -5.58 6.29 0.28
CA GLY A 35 -5.67 5.08 1.10
C GLY A 35 -5.86 3.81 0.24
N PHE A 36 -6.70 3.87 -0.79
CA PHE A 36 -6.91 2.71 -1.66
C PHE A 36 -5.66 2.32 -2.46
N VAL A 37 -4.94 3.29 -3.04
CA VAL A 37 -3.70 2.99 -3.77
C VAL A 37 -2.67 2.35 -2.86
N ILE A 38 -2.54 2.86 -1.63
CA ILE A 38 -1.63 2.31 -0.65
C ILE A 38 -2.00 0.86 -0.31
N LEU A 39 -3.29 0.57 -0.11
CA LEU A 39 -3.74 -0.81 0.13
C LEU A 39 -3.45 -1.72 -1.06
N LEU A 40 -3.69 -1.25 -2.28
CA LEU A 40 -3.44 -2.00 -3.51
C LEU A 40 -1.95 -2.34 -3.64
N LYS A 41 -1.09 -1.32 -3.59
CA LYS A 41 0.37 -1.46 -3.72
C LYS A 41 0.99 -2.29 -2.61
N PHE A 42 0.44 -2.23 -1.40
CA PHE A 42 0.91 -3.06 -0.30
C PHE A 42 0.44 -4.52 -0.45
N TYR A 43 -0.74 -4.76 -1.02
CA TYR A 43 -1.29 -6.10 -1.20
C TYR A 43 -0.54 -6.89 -2.28
N THR A 44 -0.22 -6.28 -3.42
CA THR A 44 0.40 -6.95 -4.57
C THR A 44 1.69 -7.73 -4.26
N PRO A 45 2.66 -7.22 -3.48
CA PRO A 45 3.86 -7.98 -3.13
C PRO A 45 3.71 -8.83 -1.85
N HIS A 46 2.79 -8.49 -0.95
CA HIS A 46 2.74 -9.07 0.40
C HIS A 46 1.56 -10.02 0.65
N ASP A 47 0.58 -10.05 -0.26
CA ASP A 47 -0.69 -10.79 -0.13
C ASP A 47 -1.42 -10.52 1.20
N ARG A 48 -1.17 -9.34 1.80
CA ARG A 48 -1.76 -8.88 3.05
C ARG A 48 -1.98 -7.38 2.99
N PHE A 49 -2.82 -6.88 3.90
CA PHE A 49 -3.04 -5.44 4.06
C PHE A 49 -2.21 -4.88 5.22
N PRO A 50 -1.86 -3.58 5.19
CA PRO A 50 -1.27 -2.89 6.33
C PRO A 50 -2.29 -2.84 7.48
N ARG A 51 -1.81 -2.95 8.73
CA ARG A 51 -2.65 -2.81 9.93
C ARG A 51 -2.97 -1.35 10.25
N GLY A 52 -2.28 -0.39 9.64
CA GLY A 52 -2.52 1.03 9.83
C GLY A 52 -1.42 1.91 9.22
N ARG A 53 -1.59 3.23 9.31
CA ARG A 53 -0.62 4.23 8.82
C ARG A 53 0.80 4.06 9.35
N SER A 54 0.94 3.53 10.56
CA SER A 54 2.22 3.31 11.22
C SER A 54 3.07 2.20 10.59
N GLU A 55 2.48 1.34 9.75
CA GLU A 55 3.22 0.38 8.94
C GLU A 55 3.81 0.99 7.67
N LEU A 56 3.49 2.24 7.33
CA LEU A 56 3.89 2.83 6.07
C LEU A 56 5.04 3.83 6.27
N PRO A 57 6.12 3.76 5.47
CA PRO A 57 7.13 4.80 5.42
C PRO A 57 6.53 6.11 4.90
N ASP A 58 7.00 7.23 5.43
CA ASP A 58 6.49 8.54 5.01
C ASP A 58 6.84 8.81 3.53
N ASP A 59 8.00 8.33 3.07
CA ASP A 59 8.45 8.46 1.68
C ASP A 59 7.49 7.80 0.69
N VAL A 60 6.98 6.62 1.05
CA VAL A 60 5.96 5.90 0.27
C VAL A 60 4.69 6.73 0.15
N VAL A 61 4.21 7.25 1.28
CA VAL A 61 2.98 8.04 1.31
C VAL A 61 3.15 9.30 0.47
N GLN A 62 4.29 10.00 0.59
CA GLN A 62 4.60 11.19 -0.20
C GLN A 62 4.73 10.88 -1.69
N HIS A 63 5.35 9.76 -2.04
CA HIS A 63 5.54 9.34 -3.43
C HIS A 63 4.20 9.03 -4.11
N VAL A 64 3.33 8.26 -3.44
CA VAL A 64 1.99 7.94 -3.97
C VAL A 64 1.10 9.19 -4.03
N ALA A 65 1.12 10.02 -2.99
CA ALA A 65 0.37 11.28 -2.90
C ALA A 65 0.62 12.19 -4.13
N LYS A 66 1.89 12.33 -4.53
CA LYS A 66 2.26 13.10 -5.72
C LYS A 66 1.64 12.55 -7.01
N GLN A 67 1.61 11.23 -7.17
CA GLN A 67 1.08 10.59 -8.38
C GLN A 67 -0.45 10.69 -8.50
N VAL A 68 -1.17 10.66 -7.37
CA VAL A 68 -2.63 10.81 -7.35
C VAL A 68 -3.09 12.26 -7.20
N GLN A 69 -2.15 13.20 -7.08
CA GLN A 69 -2.39 14.62 -6.86
C GLN A 69 -3.23 14.92 -5.61
N VAL A 70 -3.02 14.13 -4.54
CA VAL A 70 -3.69 14.32 -3.24
C VAL A 70 -2.63 14.64 -2.20
N PRO A 71 -2.81 15.64 -1.32
CA PRO A 71 -1.86 15.90 -0.25
C PRO A 71 -1.65 14.66 0.64
N ALA A 72 -0.41 14.36 0.99
CA ALA A 72 -0.08 13.22 1.86
C ALA A 72 -0.76 13.29 3.24
N SER A 73 -1.09 14.50 3.71
CA SER A 73 -1.85 14.74 4.94
C SER A 73 -3.26 14.16 4.89
N GLU A 74 -3.87 14.04 3.71
CA GLU A 74 -5.21 13.48 3.53
C GLU A 74 -5.28 12.01 3.99
N LEU A 75 -4.17 11.28 3.94
CA LEU A 75 -4.12 9.92 4.46
C LEU A 75 -4.43 9.85 5.97
N GLY A 76 -4.24 10.96 6.70
CA GLY A 76 -4.64 11.07 8.10
C GLY A 76 -6.15 10.94 8.31
N PHE A 77 -6.97 11.30 7.32
CA PHE A 77 -8.42 11.16 7.34
C PHE A 77 -8.91 9.81 6.81
N TYR A 78 -8.01 8.96 6.33
CA TYR A 78 -8.37 7.62 5.88
C TYR A 78 -8.66 6.71 7.07
N GLU A 79 -9.83 6.07 7.06
CA GLU A 79 -10.24 5.15 8.12
C GLU A 79 -9.53 3.80 7.96
N TRP A 80 -8.69 3.43 8.94
CA TRP A 80 -7.94 2.17 8.96
C TRP A 80 -8.73 1.00 9.59
N SER A 81 -9.97 1.26 9.97
CA SER A 81 -10.93 0.32 10.55
C SER A 81 -12.33 0.61 10.00
N GLY A 82 -13.28 -0.30 10.19
CA GLY A 82 -14.67 -0.06 9.78
C GLY A 82 -15.01 -0.58 8.37
N SER A 83 -16.23 -0.27 7.93
CA SER A 83 -16.81 -0.83 6.71
C SER A 83 -16.12 -0.34 5.43
N THR A 84 -15.61 0.89 5.42
CA THR A 84 -14.96 1.49 4.25
C THR A 84 -13.67 0.75 3.88
N ILE A 85 -12.80 0.48 4.85
CA ILE A 85 -11.56 -0.28 4.59
C ILE A 85 -11.87 -1.73 4.23
N GLU A 86 -12.87 -2.37 4.84
CA GLU A 86 -13.26 -3.73 4.48
C GLU A 86 -13.82 -3.82 3.07
N TYR A 87 -14.62 -2.83 2.66
CA TYR A 87 -15.08 -2.71 1.28
C TYR A 87 -13.90 -2.57 0.31
N HIS A 88 -12.94 -1.71 0.61
CA HIS A 88 -11.72 -1.56 -0.20
C HIS A 88 -10.87 -2.84 -0.26
N ARG A 89 -10.70 -3.54 0.87
CA ARG A 89 -9.99 -4.83 0.92
C ARG A 89 -10.68 -5.87 0.05
N SER A 90 -12.01 -5.92 0.10
CA SER A 90 -12.81 -6.79 -0.77
C SER A 90 -12.61 -6.45 -2.24
N GLN A 91 -12.74 -5.17 -2.61
CA GLN A 91 -12.52 -4.70 -3.99
C GLN A 91 -11.12 -5.05 -4.51
N ILE A 92 -10.09 -4.94 -3.67
CA ILE A 92 -8.72 -5.30 -4.06
C ILE A 92 -8.62 -6.82 -4.25
N ARG A 93 -9.13 -7.65 -3.32
CA ARG A 93 -9.07 -9.11 -3.47
C ARG A 93 -9.79 -9.62 -4.73
N THR A 94 -10.84 -8.94 -5.18
CA THR A 94 -11.64 -9.34 -6.34
C THR A 94 -11.30 -8.57 -7.62
N ALA A 95 -10.32 -7.65 -7.59
CA ALA A 95 -9.98 -6.86 -8.76
C ALA A 95 -9.39 -7.77 -9.86
N PRO A 96 -10.01 -7.79 -11.05
CA PRO A 96 -9.53 -8.61 -12.16
C PRO A 96 -8.15 -8.11 -12.62
N GLY A 97 -7.23 -9.03 -12.92
CA GLY A 97 -5.90 -8.70 -13.45
C GLY A 97 -4.78 -8.53 -12.41
N LEU A 98 -5.07 -8.62 -11.12
CA LEU A 98 -4.05 -8.54 -10.05
C LEU A 98 -2.96 -9.61 -10.15
N SER A 99 -3.26 -10.79 -10.69
CA SER A 99 -2.27 -11.84 -10.91
C SER A 99 -1.16 -11.43 -11.89
N HIS A 100 -1.45 -10.59 -12.88
CA HIS A 100 -0.43 -10.03 -13.80
C HIS A 100 0.39 -8.93 -13.12
N LEU A 101 -0.23 -8.16 -12.22
CA LEU A 101 0.44 -7.12 -11.43
C LEU A 101 1.36 -7.71 -10.34
N HIS A 102 0.99 -8.88 -9.78
CA HIS A 102 1.78 -9.63 -8.79
C HIS A 102 3.18 -10.02 -9.29
N ASP A 103 3.34 -10.29 -10.59
CA ASP A 103 4.62 -10.79 -11.14
C ASP A 103 5.70 -9.70 -11.18
N ARG A 104 5.31 -8.41 -11.21
CA ARG A 104 6.21 -7.25 -11.23
C ARG A 104 6.71 -6.80 -9.85
N GLY A 105 6.13 -7.29 -8.74
CA GLY A 105 6.35 -6.72 -7.40
C GLY A 105 7.19 -7.57 -6.42
N ARG A 106 7.73 -8.71 -6.83
CA ARG A 106 8.22 -9.76 -5.90
C ARG A 106 9.55 -9.49 -5.16
N HIS A 107 9.99 -8.24 -5.02
CA HIS A 107 11.28 -7.91 -4.36
C HIS A 107 11.19 -7.00 -3.12
N GLN A 108 10.02 -6.88 -2.49
CA GLN A 108 9.86 -6.03 -1.30
C GLN A 108 10.17 -6.77 0.01
N ALA A 109 11.45 -7.05 0.29
CA ALA A 109 11.87 -7.72 1.53
C ALA A 109 12.69 -6.83 2.49
N GLY A 110 13.34 -5.77 2.02
CA GLY A 110 14.32 -5.02 2.82
C GLY A 110 13.75 -4.33 4.07
N TRP A 111 12.67 -3.56 3.92
CA TRP A 111 12.16 -2.71 5.01
C TRP A 111 11.17 -3.42 5.96
N LEU A 112 10.52 -4.50 5.49
CA LEU A 112 9.66 -5.36 6.34
C LEU A 112 10.44 -6.48 7.05
N ALA A 113 11.57 -6.96 6.50
CA ALA A 113 12.37 -8.00 7.17
C ALA A 113 12.88 -7.57 8.55
N GLY A 114 13.10 -6.26 8.76
CA GLY A 114 13.42 -5.71 10.09
C GLY A 114 12.32 -5.89 11.15
N ARG A 115 11.10 -6.29 10.75
CA ARG A 115 9.93 -6.49 11.62
C ARG A 115 9.52 -7.96 11.79
N GLU A 116 9.92 -8.87 10.90
CA GLU A 116 9.45 -10.26 10.93
C GLU A 116 10.19 -11.17 11.93
N HIS A 117 11.30 -10.73 12.52
CA HIS A 117 12.05 -11.51 13.51
C HIS A 117 11.40 -11.64 14.90
N ARG A 118 10.20 -11.08 15.14
CA ARG A 118 9.52 -11.19 16.44
C ARG A 118 8.04 -11.57 16.36
N ALA A 119 7.65 -12.37 15.36
CA ALA A 119 6.29 -12.94 15.31
C ALA A 119 6.24 -14.46 15.08
N ARG A 120 7.38 -15.17 15.20
CA ARG A 120 7.44 -16.65 15.13
C ARG A 120 7.83 -17.33 16.46
N ARG A 121 7.81 -16.62 17.59
CA ARG A 121 8.02 -17.18 18.93
C ARG A 121 6.87 -16.88 19.89
N ALA A 122 5.66 -17.16 19.44
CA ALA A 122 4.48 -17.25 20.29
C ALA A 122 3.51 -18.29 19.70
N SER A 123 4.02 -19.50 19.47
CA SER A 123 3.24 -20.73 19.28
C SER A 123 4.23 -21.90 19.34
N ALA A 124 4.70 -22.18 20.55
CA ALA A 124 5.27 -23.45 20.99
C ALA A 124 5.10 -23.51 22.50
#